data_AF-A0A224YY63-F1
#
_entry.id   AF-A0A224YY63-F1
#
_cell.length_a   1.000
_cell.length_b   1.000
_cell.length_c   1.000
_cell.angle_alpha   90.00
_cell.angle_beta   90.00
_cell.angle_gamma   90.00
#
_symmetry.space_group_name_H-M   'P 1'
#
loop_
_entity.id
_entity.type
_entity.pdbx_description
1 polymer ?
#
loop_
_entity_poly.entity_id
_entity_poly.type
_entity_poly.pdbx_seq_one_letter_code
_entity_poly.pdbx_strand_id
1 'polypeptide(L)'
;MPTTCYVTDNAMLKHWNPLKRWMPERPKRLQVAHQLLQTKGLLDRALILESRYATDEELGLVHTKEHIELIRATEKMSLEEVTLENHRLDPVTTICQETNQCARLACGCLLQAVDAVVSGKCRNGVALIRPPGHHSAADTVSGFCIFNNAAVAARYAMQRHGLKRILIFDWDVHHGNGTQDIFYDSNSLLYISLHRYSKEKIFPKTEISDATYIGRGDGRGYNINIPWTKPAITDADYLTAMYQLVMPVALEFDPELVIVSAGFDSAKGDILGDCCVTPAGYQHMTSLLKNLAHGRVIIQLEGGYNVDAVAESLAACMETLMGDPCGSVTNMQPSASAMHSIARAKAAVSPYWKCLTEEPTPIVVEPQRDMETWQIPVLDCPHGNMVSSLPSQGLSSHLRDLDNDNKWICLTCFQVLEGEIKSDALVEHAVKNQHFLVVNTHTLHVRCLSCRQGVIHKEFIPILAQLHKQA
;
A
#
# COMPACT_ATOMS: atom_id res chain seq x y z
N MET A 1 4.01 13.97 24.57
CA MET A 1 2.83 13.07 24.68
C MET A 1 2.85 12.14 23.48
N PRO A 2 2.53 10.84 23.65
CA PRO A 2 2.49 9.92 22.51
C PRO A 2 1.50 10.41 21.46
N THR A 3 1.91 10.48 20.20
CA THR A 3 1.03 10.93 19.10
C THR A 3 0.11 9.82 18.62
N THR A 4 0.47 8.56 18.85
CA THR A 4 -0.21 7.38 18.30
C THR A 4 -0.69 6.50 19.45
N CYS A 5 -1.96 6.12 19.46
CA CYS A 5 -2.47 5.11 20.38
C CYS A 5 -2.42 3.71 19.78
N TYR A 6 -2.34 2.71 20.64
CA TYR A 6 -2.37 1.30 20.25
C TYR A 6 -3.31 0.53 21.18
N VAL A 7 -4.11 -0.37 20.60
CA VAL A 7 -5.04 -1.21 21.36
C VAL A 7 -5.12 -2.60 20.77
N THR A 8 -5.08 -3.60 21.64
CA THR A 8 -5.24 -5.02 21.32
C THR A 8 -5.62 -5.78 22.59
N ASP A 9 -6.00 -7.05 22.46
CA ASP A 9 -6.27 -7.94 23.59
C ASP A 9 -6.01 -9.41 23.23
N ASN A 10 -5.27 -10.10 24.10
CA ASN A 10 -4.95 -11.52 23.93
C ASN A 10 -6.18 -12.44 24.04
N ALA A 11 -7.28 -12.00 24.64
CA ALA A 11 -8.51 -12.78 24.67
C ALA A 11 -9.07 -13.02 23.26
N MET A 12 -8.79 -12.14 22.29
CA MET A 12 -9.14 -12.36 20.88
C MET A 12 -8.43 -13.57 20.25
N LEU A 13 -7.34 -14.08 20.86
CA LEU A 13 -6.66 -15.30 20.43
C LEU A 13 -7.49 -16.57 20.66
N LYS A 14 -8.53 -16.49 21.50
CA LYS A 14 -9.47 -17.59 21.74
C LYS A 14 -10.46 -17.77 20.59
N HIS A 15 -10.57 -16.80 19.67
CA HIS A 15 -11.37 -16.97 18.46
C HIS A 15 -10.68 -17.96 17.50
N TRP A 16 -10.90 -19.24 17.76
CA TRP A 16 -10.27 -20.34 17.04
C TRP A 16 -11.10 -21.61 17.13
N ASN A 17 -11.40 -22.22 15.99
CA ASN A 17 -12.04 -23.51 15.93
C ASN A 17 -11.00 -24.60 15.58
N PRO A 18 -10.64 -25.52 16.50
CA PRO A 18 -9.63 -26.54 16.25
C PRO A 18 -10.02 -27.51 15.13
N LEU A 19 -11.32 -27.68 14.82
CA LEU A 19 -11.80 -28.51 13.70
C LEU A 19 -11.57 -27.84 12.34
N LYS A 20 -11.32 -26.52 12.33
CA LYS A 20 -11.00 -25.73 11.13
C LYS A 20 -9.55 -25.25 11.12
N ARG A 21 -8.61 -26.02 11.68
CA ARG A 21 -7.19 -25.63 11.81
C ARG A 21 -6.44 -25.26 10.52
N TRP A 22 -7.02 -25.59 9.37
CA TRP A 22 -6.51 -25.28 8.03
C TRP A 22 -6.90 -23.87 7.55
N MET A 23 -7.76 -23.16 8.29
CA MET A 23 -8.14 -21.79 7.99
C MET A 23 -6.94 -20.84 8.04
N PRO A 24 -6.81 -19.93 7.06
CA PRO A 24 -5.76 -18.91 7.06
C PRO A 24 -6.00 -17.85 8.14
N GLU A 25 -7.26 -17.59 8.48
CA GLU A 25 -7.68 -16.72 9.59
C GLU A 25 -7.43 -17.43 10.93
N ARG A 26 -6.32 -17.09 11.59
CA ARG A 26 -5.84 -17.80 12.79
C ARG A 26 -5.17 -16.89 13.83
N PRO A 27 -5.18 -17.25 15.12
CA PRO A 27 -4.63 -16.43 16.22
C PRO A 27 -3.21 -15.89 15.99
N LYS A 28 -2.37 -16.67 15.29
CA LYS A 28 -0.98 -16.31 14.98
C LYS A 28 -0.83 -14.98 14.26
N ARG A 29 -1.83 -14.55 13.46
CA ARG A 29 -1.87 -13.24 12.79
C ARG A 29 -1.71 -12.08 13.79
N LEU A 30 -2.47 -12.13 14.88
CA LEU A 30 -2.43 -11.11 15.93
C LEU A 30 -1.15 -11.23 16.77
N GLN A 31 -0.75 -12.46 17.12
CA GLN A 31 0.44 -12.69 17.95
C GLN A 31 1.73 -12.20 17.29
N VAL A 32 1.95 -12.54 16.01
CA VAL A 32 3.20 -12.17 15.31
C VAL A 32 3.28 -10.67 15.10
N ALA A 33 2.17 -10.04 14.70
CA ALA A 33 2.10 -8.59 14.57
C ALA A 33 2.39 -7.89 15.91
N HIS A 34 1.71 -8.26 16.99
CA HIS A 34 1.95 -7.69 18.32
C HIS A 34 3.42 -7.86 18.77
N GLN A 35 3.96 -9.07 18.61
CA GLN A 35 5.35 -9.36 18.98
C GLN A 35 6.35 -8.52 18.19
N LEU A 36 6.14 -8.33 16.88
CA LEU A 36 7.03 -7.51 16.07
C LEU A 36 6.95 -6.03 16.47
N LEU A 37 5.75 -5.49 16.71
CA LEU A 37 5.59 -4.12 17.20
C LEU A 37 6.32 -3.90 18.54
N GLN A 38 6.27 -4.89 19.44
CA GLN A 38 6.99 -4.85 20.71
C GLN A 38 8.51 -4.91 20.49
N THR A 39 9.00 -5.86 19.70
CA THR A 39 10.45 -6.04 19.44
C THR A 39 11.06 -4.84 18.71
N LYS A 40 10.28 -4.13 17.88
CA LYS A 40 10.68 -2.87 17.24
C LYS A 40 10.64 -1.65 18.17
N GLY A 41 10.20 -1.80 19.44
CA GLY A 41 10.05 -0.70 20.39
C GLY A 41 8.92 0.29 20.03
N LEU A 42 8.00 -0.10 19.14
CA LEU A 42 6.89 0.77 18.74
C LEU A 42 5.85 0.89 19.85
N LEU A 43 5.64 -0.17 20.63
CA LEU A 43 4.71 -0.12 21.76
C LEU A 43 5.20 0.83 22.87
N ASP A 44 6.52 0.96 23.07
CA ASP A 44 7.09 1.90 24.06
C ASP A 44 6.87 3.37 23.68
N ARG A 45 6.65 3.63 22.38
CA ARG A 45 6.39 4.97 21.82
C ARG A 45 4.90 5.30 21.74
N ALA A 46 4.03 4.31 21.94
CA ALA A 46 2.59 4.45 21.77
C ALA A 46 1.86 4.71 23.10
N LEU A 47 0.69 5.35 23.01
CA LEU A 47 -0.29 5.34 24.11
C LEU A 47 -1.03 4.00 24.08
N ILE A 48 -0.72 3.10 25.01
CA ILE A 48 -1.44 1.83 25.13
C ILE A 48 -2.81 2.09 25.77
N LEU A 49 -3.88 1.74 25.05
CA LEU A 49 -5.24 1.84 25.54
C LEU A 49 -5.71 0.51 26.14
N GLU A 50 -6.57 0.58 27.13
CA GLU A 50 -7.28 -0.58 27.65
C GLU A 50 -8.37 -1.01 26.66
N SER A 51 -8.44 -2.32 26.41
CA SER A 51 -9.51 -2.93 25.62
C SER A 51 -10.84 -2.89 26.39
N ARG A 52 -11.96 -3.01 25.66
CA ARG A 52 -13.29 -3.22 26.23
C ARG A 52 -14.17 -4.01 25.28
N TYR A 53 -15.23 -4.61 25.80
CA TYR A 53 -16.27 -5.22 24.97
C TYR A 53 -17.22 -4.14 24.43
N ALA A 54 -17.58 -4.23 23.16
CA ALA A 54 -18.70 -3.49 22.60
C ALA A 54 -20.03 -3.98 23.19
N THR A 55 -20.88 -3.04 23.56
CA THR A 55 -22.23 -3.26 24.08
C THR A 55 -23.20 -3.65 22.96
N ASP A 56 -24.39 -4.15 23.33
CA ASP A 56 -25.44 -4.45 22.35
C ASP A 56 -25.94 -3.19 21.66
N GLU A 57 -26.02 -2.09 22.40
CA GLU A 57 -26.43 -0.79 21.87
C GLU A 57 -25.44 -0.27 20.83
N GLU A 58 -24.13 -0.44 21.07
CA GLU A 58 -23.08 -0.05 20.13
C GLU A 58 -23.09 -0.94 18.87
N LEU A 59 -23.21 -2.26 19.03
CA LEU A 59 -23.35 -3.16 17.88
C LEU A 59 -24.63 -2.90 17.10
N GLY A 60 -25.73 -2.58 17.80
CA GLY A 60 -27.04 -2.27 17.25
C GLY A 60 -27.10 -0.98 16.43
N LEU A 61 -26.01 -0.20 16.38
CA LEU A 61 -25.87 0.92 15.43
C LEU A 61 -25.75 0.47 13.98
N VAL A 62 -25.39 -0.79 13.77
CA VAL A 62 -25.19 -1.39 12.45
C VAL A 62 -25.92 -2.71 12.34
N HIS A 63 -25.79 -3.57 13.34
CA HIS A 63 -26.27 -4.93 13.27
C HIS A 63 -27.70 -5.09 13.76
N THR A 64 -28.44 -5.99 13.11
CA THR A 64 -29.77 -6.37 13.58
C THR A 64 -29.68 -7.08 14.93
N LYS A 65 -30.74 -6.97 15.72
CA LYS A 65 -30.81 -7.65 17.02
C LYS A 65 -30.70 -9.17 16.83
N GLU A 66 -31.31 -9.69 15.77
CA GLU A 66 -31.29 -11.10 15.40
C GLU A 66 -29.87 -11.58 15.13
N HIS A 67 -29.04 -10.80 14.43
CA HIS A 67 -27.63 -11.12 14.19
C HIS A 67 -26.82 -11.12 15.47
N ILE A 68 -27.01 -10.13 16.34
CA ILE A 68 -26.31 -10.07 17.63
C ILE A 68 -26.68 -11.27 18.51
N GLU A 69 -27.96 -11.65 18.57
CA GLU A 69 -28.40 -12.83 19.34
C GLU A 69 -27.96 -14.15 18.71
N LEU A 70 -27.91 -14.25 17.38
CA LEU A 70 -27.36 -15.41 16.67
C LEU A 70 -25.92 -15.67 17.09
N ILE A 71 -25.09 -14.63 17.10
CA ILE A 71 -23.69 -14.74 17.52
C ILE A 71 -23.57 -14.99 19.02
N ARG A 72 -24.40 -14.36 19.87
CA ARG A 72 -24.42 -14.64 21.32
C ARG A 72 -24.76 -16.11 21.62
N ALA A 73 -25.65 -16.72 20.82
CA ALA A 73 -26.06 -18.10 21.03
C ALA A 73 -24.91 -19.11 20.88
N THR A 74 -23.84 -18.77 20.14
CA THR A 74 -22.68 -19.66 19.94
C THR A 74 -21.95 -19.96 21.25
N GLU A 75 -22.04 -19.07 22.26
CA GLU A 75 -21.41 -19.25 23.58
C GLU A 75 -21.91 -20.49 24.32
N LYS A 76 -23.15 -20.91 24.03
CA LYS A 76 -23.82 -22.03 24.72
C LYS A 76 -23.77 -23.34 23.94
N MET A 77 -23.25 -23.32 22.71
CA MET A 77 -23.14 -24.50 21.86
C MET A 77 -21.89 -25.31 22.24
N SER A 78 -21.94 -26.63 22.07
CA SER A 78 -20.75 -27.47 22.04
C SER A 78 -19.89 -27.19 20.80
N LEU A 79 -18.65 -27.70 20.78
CA LEU A 79 -17.76 -27.58 19.63
C LEU A 79 -18.37 -28.16 18.34
N GLU A 80 -19.10 -29.27 18.44
CA GLU A 80 -19.76 -29.90 17.30
C GLU A 80 -20.94 -29.05 16.79
N GLU A 81 -21.81 -28.62 17.69
CA GLU A 81 -22.97 -27.77 17.37
C GLU A 81 -22.55 -26.45 16.74
N VAL A 82 -21.57 -25.75 17.31
CA VAL A 82 -21.10 -24.48 16.77
C VAL A 82 -20.41 -24.66 15.41
N THR A 83 -19.73 -25.79 15.18
CA THR A 83 -19.10 -26.08 13.88
C THR A 83 -20.16 -26.38 12.81
N LEU A 84 -21.24 -27.07 13.18
CA LEU A 84 -22.37 -27.31 12.28
C LEU A 84 -23.10 -26.01 11.94
N GLU A 85 -23.37 -25.18 12.95
CA GLU A 85 -23.98 -23.86 12.76
C GLU A 85 -23.09 -22.95 11.93
N ASN A 86 -21.78 -22.99 12.16
CA ASN A 86 -20.82 -22.28 11.33
C ASN A 86 -20.94 -22.67 9.85
N HIS A 87 -21.04 -23.96 9.53
CA HIS A 87 -21.20 -24.42 8.15
C HIS A 87 -22.50 -23.93 7.52
N ARG A 88 -23.58 -23.82 8.32
CA ARG A 88 -24.87 -23.27 7.89
C ARG A 88 -24.79 -21.77 7.61
N LEU A 89 -24.09 -21.02 8.45
CA LEU A 89 -23.97 -19.57 8.35
C LEU A 89 -23.02 -19.15 7.25
N ASP A 90 -21.77 -19.62 7.33
CA ASP A 90 -20.74 -19.38 6.32
C ASP A 90 -19.58 -20.38 6.53
N PRO A 91 -19.35 -21.32 5.59
CA PRO A 91 -18.40 -22.41 5.79
C PRO A 91 -16.94 -21.97 5.87
N VAL A 92 -16.60 -20.77 5.38
CA VAL A 92 -15.22 -20.25 5.41
C VAL A 92 -14.93 -19.41 6.65
N THR A 93 -15.92 -18.70 7.21
CA THR A 93 -15.77 -17.96 8.46
C THR A 93 -15.49 -18.91 9.61
N THR A 94 -14.53 -18.59 10.47
CA THR A 94 -14.33 -19.36 11.71
C THR A 94 -15.36 -18.88 12.73
N ILE A 95 -16.16 -19.80 13.27
CA ILE A 95 -17.03 -19.55 14.42
C ILE A 95 -16.76 -20.63 15.47
N CYS A 96 -16.51 -20.20 16.70
CA CYS A 96 -16.34 -21.00 17.91
C CYS A 96 -17.16 -20.42 19.09
N GLN A 97 -17.08 -21.04 20.26
CA GLN A 97 -17.82 -20.62 21.46
C GLN A 97 -17.45 -19.19 21.90
N GLU A 98 -16.19 -18.81 21.74
CA GLU A 98 -15.65 -17.51 22.13
C GLU A 98 -15.89 -16.39 21.09
N THR A 99 -16.54 -16.69 19.97
CA THR A 99 -16.77 -15.75 18.86
C THR A 99 -17.42 -14.45 19.33
N ASN A 100 -18.53 -14.52 20.08
CA ASN A 100 -19.23 -13.34 20.55
C ASN A 100 -18.33 -12.44 21.40
N GLN A 101 -17.62 -13.01 22.36
CA GLN A 101 -16.71 -12.28 23.24
C GLN A 101 -15.57 -11.63 22.45
N CYS A 102 -14.93 -12.40 21.57
CA CYS A 102 -13.79 -11.90 20.77
C CYS A 102 -14.22 -10.82 19.77
N ALA A 103 -15.36 -10.98 19.10
CA ALA A 103 -15.89 -10.01 18.14
C ALA A 103 -16.30 -8.69 18.83
N ARG A 104 -16.90 -8.76 20.02
CA ARG A 104 -17.16 -7.57 20.85
C ARG A 104 -15.90 -6.86 21.28
N LEU A 105 -14.85 -7.62 21.61
CA LEU A 105 -13.57 -7.07 22.01
C LEU A 105 -12.84 -6.41 20.84
N ALA A 106 -12.89 -7.02 19.65
CA ALA A 106 -12.38 -6.42 18.42
C ALA A 106 -13.05 -5.07 18.14
N CYS A 107 -14.38 -5.04 18.15
CA CYS A 107 -15.14 -3.82 17.95
C CYS A 107 -14.85 -2.78 19.05
N GLY A 108 -14.89 -3.17 20.33
CA GLY A 108 -14.70 -2.26 21.45
C GLY A 108 -13.27 -1.69 21.55
N CYS A 109 -12.25 -2.45 21.13
CA CYS A 109 -10.89 -1.93 20.93
C CYS A 109 -10.89 -0.77 19.93
N LEU A 110 -11.54 -0.92 18.77
CA LEU A 110 -11.63 0.15 17.80
C LEU A 110 -12.39 1.38 18.34
N LEU A 111 -13.46 1.17 19.12
CA LEU A 111 -14.19 2.27 19.77
C LEU A 111 -13.32 3.04 20.77
N GLN A 112 -12.44 2.36 21.51
CA GLN A 112 -11.47 3.03 22.40
C GLN A 112 -10.47 3.89 21.62
N ALA A 113 -9.99 3.42 20.47
CA ALA A 113 -9.14 4.22 19.59
C ALA A 113 -9.88 5.45 19.05
N VAL A 114 -11.15 5.30 18.67
CA VAL A 114 -12.02 6.43 18.27
C VAL A 114 -12.13 7.45 19.39
N ASP A 115 -12.47 7.02 20.61
CA ASP A 115 -12.59 7.91 21.76
C ASP A 115 -11.28 8.67 22.02
N ALA A 116 -10.13 7.98 21.98
CA ALA A 116 -8.82 8.59 22.22
C ALA A 116 -8.42 9.63 21.14
N VAL A 117 -8.63 9.29 19.86
CA VAL A 117 -8.27 10.16 18.72
C VAL A 117 -9.20 11.37 18.62
N VAL A 118 -10.51 11.17 18.75
CA VAL A 118 -11.49 12.26 18.58
C VAL A 118 -11.47 13.22 19.77
N SER A 119 -11.22 12.73 20.99
CA SER A 119 -11.03 13.59 22.17
C SER A 119 -9.66 14.27 22.26
N GLY A 120 -8.74 13.98 21.34
CA GLY A 120 -7.40 14.59 21.29
C GLY A 120 -6.40 14.02 22.30
N LYS A 121 -6.67 12.87 22.92
CA LYS A 121 -5.69 12.15 23.78
C LYS A 121 -4.48 11.66 22.97
N CYS A 122 -4.70 11.34 21.70
CA CYS A 122 -3.69 11.05 20.70
C CYS A 122 -4.10 11.66 19.36
N ARG A 123 -3.18 11.73 18.40
CA ARG A 123 -3.44 12.23 17.05
C ARG A 123 -4.06 11.16 16.15
N ASN A 124 -3.56 9.93 16.26
CA ASN A 124 -3.95 8.79 15.42
C ASN A 124 -3.82 7.47 16.21
N GLY A 125 -4.21 6.34 15.60
CA GLY A 125 -4.21 5.07 16.30
C GLY A 125 -4.10 3.82 15.45
N VAL A 126 -3.73 2.71 16.10
CA VAL A 126 -3.73 1.36 15.55
C VAL A 126 -4.57 0.45 16.47
N ALA A 127 -5.58 -0.20 15.90
CA ALA A 127 -6.35 -1.26 16.54
C ALA A 127 -5.94 -2.61 15.92
N LEU A 128 -5.09 -3.36 16.63
CA LEU A 128 -4.72 -4.71 16.21
C LEU A 128 -5.77 -5.69 16.74
N ILE A 129 -6.73 -6.04 15.89
CA ILE A 129 -7.94 -6.76 16.30
C ILE A 129 -8.20 -8.01 15.45
N ARG A 130 -8.98 -8.93 16.02
CA ARG A 130 -9.56 -10.10 15.34
C ARG A 130 -10.82 -10.57 16.10
N PRO A 131 -11.88 -11.07 15.44
CA PRO A 131 -12.04 -11.26 13.99
C PRO A 131 -12.10 -9.94 13.18
N PRO A 132 -11.87 -9.99 11.85
CA PRO A 132 -12.08 -8.87 10.93
C PRO A 132 -13.57 -8.51 10.81
N GLY A 133 -13.90 -7.45 10.05
CA GLY A 133 -15.25 -6.88 9.99
C GLY A 133 -15.80 -6.50 8.62
N HIS A 134 -14.99 -6.08 7.64
CA HIS A 134 -15.51 -5.38 6.45
C HIS A 134 -16.49 -6.15 5.54
N HIS A 135 -16.54 -7.48 5.62
CA HIS A 135 -17.49 -8.32 4.87
C HIS A 135 -18.84 -8.50 5.59
N SER A 136 -18.92 -8.23 6.90
CA SER A 136 -20.16 -8.40 7.65
C SER A 136 -21.12 -7.26 7.31
N ALA A 137 -22.30 -7.63 6.81
CA ALA A 137 -23.43 -6.70 6.62
C ALA A 137 -24.24 -6.57 7.93
N ALA A 138 -25.37 -5.87 7.89
CA ALA A 138 -26.19 -5.65 9.08
C ALA A 138 -26.66 -6.97 9.74
N ASP A 139 -26.92 -8.01 8.96
CA ASP A 139 -27.54 -9.27 9.43
C ASP A 139 -26.76 -10.53 9.06
N THR A 140 -25.54 -10.39 8.55
CA THR A 140 -24.82 -11.49 7.90
C THR A 140 -23.36 -11.58 8.36
N VAL A 141 -22.91 -12.81 8.67
CA VAL A 141 -21.49 -13.18 8.77
C VAL A 141 -20.97 -13.56 7.39
N SER A 142 -19.75 -13.14 7.04
CA SER A 142 -19.17 -13.47 5.75
C SER A 142 -17.67 -13.21 5.74
N GLY A 143 -16.90 -13.99 4.96
CA GLY A 143 -15.48 -13.66 4.70
C GLY A 143 -14.64 -13.51 5.96
N PHE A 144 -14.83 -14.41 6.93
CA PHE A 144 -14.23 -14.37 8.27
C PHE A 144 -14.73 -13.27 9.21
N CYS A 145 -15.64 -12.41 8.76
CA CYS A 145 -16.13 -11.27 9.51
C CYS A 145 -17.42 -11.59 10.28
N ILE A 146 -17.47 -11.14 11.54
CA ILE A 146 -18.59 -11.41 12.47
C ILE A 146 -19.42 -10.15 12.71
N PHE A 147 -18.77 -9.07 13.12
CA PHE A 147 -19.35 -7.74 13.23
C PHE A 147 -18.49 -6.78 12.42
N ASN A 148 -19.11 -5.79 11.79
CA ASN A 148 -18.41 -4.81 10.98
C ASN A 148 -17.79 -3.72 11.87
N ASN A 149 -16.56 -3.98 12.32
CA ASN A 149 -15.83 -3.11 13.24
C ASN A 149 -15.78 -1.66 12.75
N ALA A 150 -15.38 -1.43 11.50
CA ALA A 150 -15.28 -0.09 10.92
C ALA A 150 -16.63 0.61 10.82
N ALA A 151 -17.69 -0.09 10.42
CA ALA A 151 -19.02 0.48 10.32
C ALA A 151 -19.59 0.87 11.68
N VAL A 152 -19.44 -0.01 12.69
CA VAL A 152 -19.87 0.29 14.06
C VAL A 152 -19.09 1.48 14.62
N ALA A 153 -17.77 1.52 14.40
CA ALA A 153 -16.93 2.63 14.82
C ALA A 153 -17.30 3.96 14.16
N ALA A 154 -17.65 3.95 12.87
CA ALA A 154 -18.12 5.13 12.17
C ALA A 154 -19.45 5.64 12.75
N ARG A 155 -20.46 4.76 12.88
CA ARG A 155 -21.76 5.13 13.48
C ARG A 155 -21.62 5.61 14.92
N TYR A 156 -20.78 4.94 15.71
CA TYR A 156 -20.43 5.35 17.07
C TYR A 156 -19.80 6.74 17.11
N ALA A 157 -18.82 7.03 16.25
CA ALA A 157 -18.19 8.35 16.17
C ALA A 157 -19.22 9.45 15.82
N MET A 158 -20.14 9.17 14.90
CA MET A 158 -21.20 10.11 14.54
C MET A 158 -22.16 10.37 15.70
N GLN A 159 -22.64 9.32 16.37
CA GLN A 159 -23.63 9.45 17.45
C GLN A 159 -23.02 9.98 18.76
N ARG A 160 -21.85 9.47 19.15
CA ARG A 160 -21.20 9.77 20.43
C ARG A 160 -20.43 11.10 20.39
N HIS A 161 -19.74 11.36 19.29
CA HIS A 161 -18.85 12.52 19.14
C HIS A 161 -19.40 13.59 18.18
N GLY A 162 -20.55 13.36 17.55
CA GLY A 162 -21.20 14.34 16.69
C GLY A 162 -20.50 14.57 15.36
N LEU A 163 -19.63 13.65 14.92
CA LEU A 163 -18.99 13.74 13.60
C LEU A 163 -20.04 13.57 12.50
N LYS A 164 -19.85 14.27 11.38
CA LYS A 164 -20.77 14.34 10.24
C LYS A 164 -20.19 13.72 8.98
N ARG A 165 -18.86 13.72 8.84
CA ARG A 165 -18.16 13.22 7.65
C ARG A 165 -17.08 12.23 8.05
N ILE A 166 -17.25 10.96 7.70
CA ILE A 166 -16.27 9.91 8.00
C ILE A 166 -15.84 9.25 6.69
N LEU A 167 -14.53 9.07 6.51
CA LEU A 167 -13.97 8.26 5.43
C LEU A 167 -13.65 6.88 5.98
N ILE A 168 -14.23 5.83 5.39
CA ILE A 168 -13.71 4.47 5.51
C ILE A 168 -12.90 4.17 4.25
N PHE A 169 -11.59 4.02 4.42
CA PHE A 169 -10.67 3.65 3.35
C PHE A 169 -10.27 2.19 3.50
N ASP A 170 -10.56 1.38 2.49
CA ASP A 170 -10.35 -0.07 2.52
C ASP A 170 -9.31 -0.48 1.47
N TRP A 171 -8.12 -0.86 1.96
CA TRP A 171 -7.04 -1.37 1.11
C TRP A 171 -6.87 -2.89 1.22
N ASP A 172 -7.74 -3.57 1.96
CA ASP A 172 -7.79 -5.04 1.96
C ASP A 172 -7.97 -5.51 0.52
N VAL A 173 -7.33 -6.63 0.17
CA VAL A 173 -7.37 -7.12 -1.20
C VAL A 173 -8.78 -7.55 -1.62
N HIS A 174 -9.66 -7.83 -0.67
CA HIS A 174 -11.06 -8.15 -0.90
C HIS A 174 -11.95 -6.93 -0.74
N HIS A 175 -13.02 -6.88 -1.54
CA HIS A 175 -14.03 -5.84 -1.40
C HIS A 175 -14.78 -6.00 -0.09
N GLY A 176 -14.78 -4.97 0.76
CA GLY A 176 -15.60 -4.89 1.97
C GLY A 176 -17.08 -4.68 1.67
N ASN A 177 -17.71 -5.68 1.04
CA ASN A 177 -19.09 -5.64 0.58
C ASN A 177 -20.10 -5.36 1.70
N GLY A 178 -19.81 -5.80 2.93
CA GLY A 178 -20.65 -5.50 4.09
C GLY A 178 -20.62 -4.01 4.43
N THR A 179 -19.44 -3.41 4.47
CA THR A 179 -19.28 -1.96 4.67
C THR A 179 -19.99 -1.16 3.58
N GLN A 180 -19.81 -1.55 2.31
CA GLN A 180 -20.52 -0.93 1.19
C GLN A 180 -22.04 -0.98 1.38
N ASP A 181 -22.59 -2.16 1.73
CA ASP A 181 -24.03 -2.33 1.89
C ASP A 181 -24.60 -1.44 3.01
N ILE A 182 -23.94 -1.41 4.17
CA ILE A 182 -24.37 -0.64 5.35
C ILE A 182 -24.47 0.88 5.08
N PHE A 183 -23.64 1.41 4.19
CA PHE A 183 -23.59 2.85 3.89
C PHE A 183 -24.01 3.20 2.47
N TYR A 184 -24.59 2.26 1.72
CA TYR A 184 -24.83 2.42 0.28
C TYR A 184 -25.75 3.61 -0.07
N ASP A 185 -26.59 4.05 0.86
CA ASP A 185 -27.48 5.21 0.73
C ASP A 185 -27.08 6.44 1.55
N SER A 186 -25.89 6.44 2.17
CA SER A 186 -25.41 7.52 3.03
C SER A 186 -24.43 8.45 2.32
N ASN A 187 -24.62 9.77 2.46
CA ASN A 187 -23.64 10.79 2.06
C ASN A 187 -22.79 11.33 3.22
N SER A 188 -23.10 10.92 4.46
CA SER A 188 -22.31 11.25 5.64
C SER A 188 -21.08 10.36 5.81
N LEU A 189 -21.01 9.27 5.04
CA LEU A 189 -19.87 8.38 4.98
C LEU A 189 -19.40 8.20 3.54
N LEU A 190 -18.11 8.37 3.33
CA LEU A 190 -17.44 8.03 2.07
C LEU A 190 -16.73 6.68 2.24
N TYR A 191 -17.13 5.69 1.45
CA TYR A 191 -16.45 4.40 1.38
C TYR A 191 -15.64 4.31 0.09
N ILE A 192 -14.34 4.03 0.21
CA ILE A 192 -13.45 3.82 -0.93
C ILE A 192 -12.72 2.50 -0.74
N SER A 193 -12.79 1.61 -1.71
CA SER A 193 -12.15 0.29 -1.66
C SER A 193 -11.28 0.01 -2.88
N LEU A 194 -10.06 -0.49 -2.65
CA LEU A 194 -9.12 -0.96 -3.67
C LEU A 194 -8.96 -2.46 -3.51
N HIS A 195 -9.49 -3.24 -4.45
CA HIS A 195 -9.59 -4.69 -4.25
C HIS A 195 -9.38 -5.46 -5.54
N ARG A 196 -8.91 -6.69 -5.43
CA ARG A 196 -8.89 -7.66 -6.54
C ARG A 196 -10.32 -7.97 -6.93
N TYR A 197 -10.57 -7.99 -8.24
CA TYR A 197 -11.91 -8.17 -8.75
C TYR A 197 -11.98 -9.18 -9.90
N SER A 198 -12.88 -10.14 -9.70
CA SER A 198 -13.46 -10.97 -10.75
C SER A 198 -14.77 -11.53 -10.20
N LYS A 199 -15.89 -11.20 -10.84
CA LYS A 199 -17.23 -11.68 -10.45
C LYS A 199 -17.34 -13.21 -10.32
N GLU A 200 -16.44 -13.98 -10.93
CA GLU A 200 -16.46 -15.45 -10.92
C GLU A 200 -15.39 -16.06 -10.00
N LYS A 201 -14.24 -15.40 -9.85
CA LYS A 201 -13.04 -16.01 -9.29
C LYS A 201 -12.61 -15.45 -7.94
N ILE A 202 -12.78 -14.14 -7.73
CA ILE A 202 -12.27 -13.46 -6.53
C ILE A 202 -13.44 -13.21 -5.59
N PHE A 203 -13.31 -13.65 -4.34
CA PHE A 203 -14.29 -13.39 -3.29
C PHE A 203 -14.51 -11.87 -3.13
N PRO A 204 -15.75 -11.36 -3.00
CA PRO A 204 -16.99 -12.09 -2.74
C PRO A 204 -17.76 -12.59 -3.98
N LYS A 205 -17.17 -12.55 -5.19
CA LYS A 205 -17.76 -13.08 -6.45
C LYS A 205 -19.12 -12.46 -6.79
N THR A 206 -19.17 -11.15 -6.72
CA THR A 206 -20.39 -10.37 -6.94
C THR A 206 -20.11 -9.22 -7.89
N GLU A 207 -21.12 -8.78 -8.63
CA GLU A 207 -21.02 -7.61 -9.49
C GLU A 207 -20.94 -6.30 -8.72
N ILE A 208 -21.45 -6.27 -7.48
CA ILE A 208 -21.53 -5.03 -6.68
C ILE A 208 -20.16 -4.43 -6.33
N SER A 209 -19.08 -5.20 -6.51
CA SER A 209 -17.70 -4.76 -6.32
C SER A 209 -17.14 -4.04 -7.57
N ASP A 210 -17.88 -3.95 -8.68
CA ASP A 210 -17.41 -3.20 -9.85
C ASP A 210 -17.47 -1.68 -9.61
N ALA A 211 -16.67 -0.94 -10.39
CA ALA A 211 -16.57 0.52 -10.38
C ALA A 211 -17.91 1.25 -10.64
N THR A 212 -18.89 0.59 -11.26
CA THR A 212 -20.21 1.18 -11.57
C THR A 212 -21.15 1.25 -10.36
N TYR A 213 -20.83 0.57 -9.26
CA TYR A 213 -21.63 0.56 -8.04
C TYR A 213 -21.20 1.72 -7.14
N ILE A 214 -21.85 2.86 -7.35
CA ILE A 214 -21.44 4.14 -6.76
C ILE A 214 -22.34 4.63 -5.63
N GLY A 215 -23.18 3.77 -5.06
CA GLY A 215 -24.20 4.16 -4.08
C GLY A 215 -25.56 4.47 -4.71
N ARG A 216 -26.55 4.72 -3.86
CA ARG A 216 -27.94 5.00 -4.24
C ARG A 216 -28.51 6.16 -3.43
N GLY A 217 -29.60 6.76 -3.90
CA GLY A 217 -30.26 7.87 -3.20
C GLY A 217 -29.27 8.98 -2.87
N ASP A 218 -29.29 9.43 -1.62
CA ASP A 218 -28.40 10.48 -1.13
C ASP A 218 -26.92 10.04 -1.13
N GLY A 219 -26.63 8.76 -0.93
CA GLY A 219 -25.26 8.20 -0.94
C GLY A 219 -24.66 7.99 -2.33
N ARG A 220 -25.35 8.37 -3.41
CA ARG A 220 -24.81 8.24 -4.77
C ARG A 220 -23.58 9.14 -4.95
N GLY A 221 -22.47 8.56 -5.38
CA GLY A 221 -21.14 9.18 -5.46
C GLY A 221 -20.26 8.94 -4.24
N TYR A 222 -20.81 8.47 -3.11
CA TYR A 222 -20.10 8.27 -1.85
C TYR A 222 -19.62 6.83 -1.61
N ASN A 223 -19.86 5.95 -2.59
CA ASN A 223 -19.25 4.62 -2.65
C ASN A 223 -18.33 4.56 -3.88
N ILE A 224 -17.05 4.24 -3.68
CA ILE A 224 -16.06 4.21 -4.75
C ILE A 224 -15.31 2.89 -4.74
N ASN A 225 -15.56 2.08 -5.76
CA ASN A 225 -14.84 0.82 -5.98
C ASN A 225 -13.74 0.99 -7.03
N ILE A 226 -12.52 0.55 -6.71
CA ILE A 226 -11.38 0.51 -7.63
C ILE A 226 -11.01 -0.98 -7.86
N PRO A 227 -11.66 -1.66 -8.83
CA PRO A 227 -11.52 -3.09 -9.01
C PRO A 227 -10.27 -3.47 -9.82
N TRP A 228 -9.29 -4.10 -9.19
CA TRP A 228 -8.11 -4.65 -9.86
C TRP A 228 -8.42 -5.96 -10.59
N THR A 229 -8.55 -5.86 -11.92
CA THR A 229 -8.96 -6.98 -12.79
C THR A 229 -7.82 -7.94 -13.18
N LYS A 230 -6.56 -7.57 -12.89
CA LYS A 230 -5.35 -8.37 -13.14
C LYS A 230 -4.51 -8.55 -11.88
N PRO A 231 -3.81 -9.68 -11.72
CA PRO A 231 -2.97 -9.94 -10.54
C PRO A 231 -1.69 -9.10 -10.56
N ALA A 232 -0.83 -9.33 -9.56
CA ALA A 232 0.47 -8.69 -9.41
C ALA A 232 0.40 -7.16 -9.33
N ILE A 233 -0.63 -6.64 -8.66
CA ILE A 233 -0.78 -5.21 -8.38
C ILE A 233 0.31 -4.78 -7.40
N THR A 234 1.00 -3.69 -7.70
CA THR A 234 2.20 -3.21 -7.02
C THR A 234 1.96 -1.91 -6.26
N ASP A 235 2.98 -1.43 -5.54
CA ASP A 235 2.99 -0.11 -4.91
C ASP A 235 2.62 1.01 -5.90
N ALA A 236 3.16 0.97 -7.13
CA ALA A 236 2.89 1.99 -8.14
C ALA A 236 1.41 2.07 -8.52
N ASP A 237 0.73 0.92 -8.60
CA ASP A 237 -0.69 0.85 -8.94
C ASP A 237 -1.55 1.45 -7.81
N TYR A 238 -1.29 1.05 -6.56
CA TYR A 238 -1.99 1.59 -5.37
C TYR A 238 -1.74 3.09 -5.22
N LEU A 239 -0.49 3.54 -5.28
CA LEU A 239 -0.16 4.96 -5.15
C LEU A 239 -0.75 5.80 -6.30
N THR A 240 -0.82 5.26 -7.51
CA THR A 240 -1.49 5.96 -8.61
C THR A 240 -2.99 6.13 -8.35
N ALA A 241 -3.66 5.11 -7.83
CA ALA A 241 -5.06 5.25 -7.39
C ALA A 241 -5.20 6.30 -6.28
N MET A 242 -4.27 6.30 -5.32
CA MET A 242 -4.25 7.30 -4.25
C MET A 242 -4.19 8.72 -4.80
N TYR A 243 -3.24 9.00 -5.71
CA TYR A 243 -3.04 10.35 -6.25
C TYR A 243 -4.13 10.79 -7.24
N GLN A 244 -4.64 9.89 -8.07
CA GLN A 244 -5.55 10.27 -9.17
C GLN A 244 -7.03 10.25 -8.79
N LEU A 245 -7.39 9.56 -7.71
CA LEU A 245 -8.79 9.37 -7.32
C LEU A 245 -9.01 9.49 -5.81
N VAL A 246 -8.34 8.69 -4.98
CA VAL A 246 -8.65 8.62 -3.54
C VAL A 246 -8.42 9.96 -2.84
N MET A 247 -7.21 10.53 -2.96
CA MET A 247 -6.85 11.76 -2.26
C MET A 247 -7.61 12.98 -2.77
N PRO A 248 -7.78 13.21 -4.10
CA PRO A 248 -8.61 14.31 -4.59
C PRO A 248 -10.04 14.27 -4.02
N VAL A 249 -10.70 13.11 -4.08
CA VAL A 249 -12.05 12.92 -3.55
C VAL A 249 -12.06 13.11 -2.03
N ALA A 250 -11.12 12.50 -1.30
CA ALA A 250 -11.07 12.60 0.15
C ALA A 250 -10.81 14.05 0.63
N LEU A 251 -10.01 14.82 -0.10
CA LEU A 251 -9.78 16.25 0.19
C LEU A 251 -11.04 17.09 -0.06
N GLU A 252 -11.77 16.83 -1.15
CA GLU A 252 -13.06 17.51 -1.40
C GLU A 252 -14.14 17.11 -0.39
N PHE A 253 -14.14 15.85 0.05
CA PHE A 253 -15.06 15.34 1.07
C PHE A 253 -14.78 15.94 2.46
N ASP A 254 -13.53 16.31 2.74
CA ASP A 254 -13.07 16.88 4.01
C ASP A 254 -13.54 16.05 5.23
N PRO A 255 -13.09 14.79 5.37
CA PRO A 255 -13.52 13.92 6.46
C PRO A 255 -13.04 14.46 7.81
N GLU A 256 -13.85 14.24 8.84
CA GLU A 256 -13.54 14.59 10.22
C GLU A 256 -12.84 13.45 10.96
N LEU A 257 -12.93 12.22 10.43
CA LEU A 257 -12.23 11.02 10.89
C LEU A 257 -11.97 10.10 9.69
N VAL A 258 -10.79 9.47 9.65
CA VAL A 258 -10.46 8.41 8.70
C VAL A 258 -10.29 7.09 9.45
N ILE A 259 -11.06 6.08 9.05
CA ILE A 259 -10.89 4.70 9.51
C ILE A 259 -10.34 3.91 8.32
N VAL A 260 -9.18 3.27 8.50
CA VAL A 260 -8.57 2.43 7.48
C VAL A 260 -8.87 0.97 7.81
N SER A 261 -9.71 0.34 6.99
CA SER A 261 -9.88 -1.12 6.96
C SER A 261 -8.62 -1.72 6.36
N ALA A 262 -7.71 -2.13 7.23
CA ALA A 262 -6.34 -2.44 6.87
C ALA A 262 -6.11 -3.95 6.78
N GLY A 263 -6.49 -4.51 5.65
CA GLY A 263 -6.04 -5.85 5.24
C GLY A 263 -4.64 -5.80 4.67
N PHE A 264 -3.80 -6.75 5.03
CA PHE A 264 -2.45 -6.87 4.46
C PHE A 264 -2.32 -8.08 3.53
N ASP A 265 -3.43 -8.59 3.01
CA ASP A 265 -3.46 -9.66 2.01
C ASP A 265 -3.15 -9.16 0.60
N SER A 266 -3.13 -7.85 0.36
CA SER A 266 -2.53 -7.30 -0.86
C SER A 266 -0.99 -7.24 -0.81
N ALA A 267 -0.39 -7.60 0.33
CA ALA A 267 1.06 -7.60 0.50
C ALA A 267 1.75 -8.69 -0.32
N LYS A 268 2.98 -8.41 -0.75
CA LYS A 268 3.83 -9.39 -1.44
C LYS A 268 4.02 -10.63 -0.57
N GLY A 269 3.69 -11.80 -1.14
CA GLY A 269 3.85 -13.09 -0.47
C GLY A 269 2.65 -13.52 0.36
N ASP A 270 1.53 -12.77 0.33
CA ASP A 270 0.26 -13.29 0.81
C ASP A 270 -0.23 -14.47 -0.05
N ILE A 271 -0.99 -15.37 0.58
CA ILE A 271 -1.47 -16.62 -0.06
C ILE A 271 -2.81 -16.48 -0.77
N LEU A 272 -3.58 -15.40 -0.53
CA LEU A 272 -4.90 -15.18 -1.12
C LEU A 272 -4.95 -13.99 -2.08
N GLY A 273 -4.20 -12.91 -1.82
CA GLY A 273 -4.41 -11.67 -2.56
C GLY A 273 -3.76 -11.55 -3.94
N ASP A 274 -2.70 -12.32 -4.24
CA ASP A 274 -2.02 -12.29 -5.55
C ASP A 274 -1.61 -10.87 -5.99
N CYS A 275 -1.14 -10.08 -5.01
CA CYS A 275 -0.61 -8.73 -5.16
C CYS A 275 0.84 -8.67 -4.65
N CYS A 276 1.48 -7.52 -4.84
CA CYS A 276 2.89 -7.29 -4.59
C CYS A 276 3.13 -5.96 -3.84
N VAL A 277 2.18 -5.52 -3.00
CA VAL A 277 2.35 -4.30 -2.20
C VAL A 277 3.42 -4.55 -1.14
N THR A 278 4.37 -3.63 -1.01
CA THR A 278 5.44 -3.70 -0.03
C THR A 278 5.06 -2.95 1.25
N PRO A 279 5.74 -3.23 2.38
CA PRO A 279 5.58 -2.40 3.58
C PRO A 279 5.75 -0.90 3.30
N ALA A 280 6.69 -0.52 2.42
CA ALA A 280 6.86 0.88 2.00
C ALA A 280 5.63 1.41 1.26
N GLY A 281 5.00 0.64 0.38
CA GLY A 281 3.73 1.01 -0.27
C GLY A 281 2.65 1.40 0.75
N TYR A 282 2.46 0.60 1.79
CA TYR A 282 1.53 0.92 2.88
C TYR A 282 1.94 2.15 3.70
N GLN A 283 3.25 2.39 3.90
CA GLN A 283 3.73 3.63 4.53
C GLN A 283 3.33 4.86 3.73
N HIS A 284 3.53 4.85 2.41
CA HIS A 284 3.18 5.98 1.56
C HIS A 284 1.66 6.22 1.54
N MET A 285 0.84 5.17 1.45
CA MET A 285 -0.62 5.31 1.59
C MET A 285 -1.01 5.90 2.96
N THR A 286 -0.44 5.40 4.05
CA THR A 286 -0.66 5.92 5.40
C THR A 286 -0.26 7.38 5.52
N SER A 287 0.89 7.75 4.93
CA SER A 287 1.42 9.11 4.94
C SER A 287 0.48 10.09 4.25
N LEU A 288 -0.09 9.70 3.10
CA LEU A 288 -1.09 10.51 2.39
C LEU A 288 -2.34 10.73 3.26
N LEU A 289 -2.88 9.65 3.83
CA LEU A 289 -4.09 9.70 4.66
C LEU A 289 -3.92 10.53 5.94
N LYS A 290 -2.71 10.60 6.52
CA LYS A 290 -2.41 11.45 7.69
C LYS A 290 -2.64 12.94 7.45
N ASN A 291 -2.70 13.39 6.20
CA ASN A 291 -2.98 14.79 5.88
C ASN A 291 -4.48 15.12 5.92
N LEU A 292 -5.36 14.11 6.01
CA LEU A 292 -6.81 14.27 6.14
C LEU A 292 -7.21 14.37 7.61
N ALA A 293 -8.41 14.90 7.89
CA ALA A 293 -9.02 14.90 9.22
C ALA A 293 -8.12 15.45 10.34
N HIS A 294 -7.22 16.39 10.02
CA HIS A 294 -6.18 16.90 10.93
C HIS A 294 -5.31 15.80 11.56
N GLY A 295 -5.09 14.71 10.82
CA GLY A 295 -4.32 13.55 11.27
C GLY A 295 -5.11 12.54 12.09
N ARG A 296 -6.43 12.71 12.28
CA ARG A 296 -7.31 11.73 12.94
C ARG A 296 -7.53 10.51 12.03
N VAL A 297 -6.53 9.63 12.04
CA VAL A 297 -6.49 8.38 11.26
C VAL A 297 -6.39 7.20 12.21
N ILE A 298 -7.24 6.20 12.04
CA ILE A 298 -7.18 4.96 12.81
C ILE A 298 -7.05 3.79 11.84
N ILE A 299 -5.98 3.02 11.97
CA ILE A 299 -5.75 1.79 11.22
C ILE A 299 -6.28 0.61 12.04
N GLN A 300 -7.19 -0.19 11.47
CA GLN A 300 -7.72 -1.39 12.12
C GLN A 300 -7.49 -2.62 11.26
N LEU A 301 -6.99 -3.70 11.85
CA LEU A 301 -6.60 -4.91 11.11
C LEU A 301 -7.83 -5.64 10.54
N GLU A 302 -7.82 -5.91 9.23
CA GLU A 302 -8.78 -6.77 8.53
C GLU A 302 -8.14 -8.12 8.15
N GLY A 303 -7.91 -8.38 6.85
CA GLY A 303 -7.27 -9.58 6.29
C GLY A 303 -5.74 -9.59 6.31
N GLY A 304 -5.14 -10.46 5.50
CA GLY A 304 -3.69 -10.74 5.47
C GLY A 304 -3.33 -12.03 6.20
N TYR A 305 -2.74 -12.98 5.48
CA TYR A 305 -2.65 -14.39 5.87
C TYR A 305 -1.24 -14.95 5.81
N ASN A 306 -0.31 -14.23 5.19
CA ASN A 306 1.10 -14.32 5.53
C ASN A 306 1.39 -13.49 6.81
N VAL A 307 1.63 -14.18 7.93
CA VAL A 307 1.75 -13.55 9.26
C VAL A 307 2.94 -12.59 9.36
N ASP A 308 4.02 -12.84 8.63
CA ASP A 308 5.20 -11.98 8.62
C ASP A 308 4.92 -10.73 7.78
N ALA A 309 4.29 -10.87 6.61
CA ALA A 309 3.89 -9.75 5.77
C ALA A 309 2.89 -8.82 6.48
N VAL A 310 1.92 -9.37 7.23
CA VAL A 310 1.00 -8.61 8.09
C VAL A 310 1.77 -7.82 9.14
N ALA A 311 2.67 -8.48 9.86
CA ALA A 311 3.42 -7.85 10.93
C ALA A 311 4.32 -6.71 10.41
N GLU A 312 5.08 -6.96 9.34
CA GLU A 312 5.97 -5.97 8.72
C GLU A 312 5.20 -4.77 8.18
N SER A 313 4.10 -5.02 7.46
CA SER A 313 3.29 -3.95 6.87
C SER A 313 2.59 -3.10 7.93
N LEU A 314 2.02 -3.72 8.97
CA LEU A 314 1.41 -3.00 10.09
C LEU A 314 2.45 -2.18 10.87
N ALA A 315 3.62 -2.74 11.13
CA ALA A 315 4.71 -2.03 11.78
C ALA A 315 5.13 -0.80 10.98
N ALA A 316 5.25 -0.94 9.65
CA ALA A 316 5.59 0.16 8.76
C ALA A 316 4.53 1.28 8.80
N CYS A 317 3.24 0.92 8.79
CA CYS A 317 2.15 1.89 8.99
C CYS A 317 2.24 2.61 10.34
N MET A 318 2.50 1.87 11.43
CA MET A 318 2.61 2.44 12.78
C MET A 318 3.81 3.40 12.91
N GLU A 319 4.97 3.05 12.33
CA GLU A 319 6.14 3.94 12.20
C GLU A 319 5.74 5.24 11.49
N THR A 320 5.00 5.15 10.38
CA THR A 320 4.52 6.32 9.64
C THR A 320 3.56 7.16 10.48
N LEU A 321 2.62 6.55 11.22
CA LEU A 321 1.71 7.27 12.11
C LEU A 321 2.44 8.06 13.21
N MET A 322 3.56 7.51 13.71
CA MET A 322 4.43 8.17 14.69
C MET A 322 5.32 9.27 14.10
N GLY A 323 5.37 9.39 12.76
CA GLY A 323 6.15 10.42 12.07
C GLY A 323 7.52 9.96 11.58
N ASP A 324 7.79 8.66 11.60
CA ASP A 324 9.01 8.12 11.01
C ASP A 324 8.96 8.26 9.48
N PRO A 325 10.12 8.45 8.82
CA PRO A 325 10.18 8.58 7.38
C PRO A 325 9.74 7.29 6.68
N CYS A 326 9.01 7.43 5.57
CA CYS A 326 8.62 6.28 4.74
C CYS A 326 9.86 5.68 4.05
N GLY A 327 9.85 4.36 3.88
CA GLY A 327 10.82 3.66 3.07
C GLY A 327 10.71 4.01 1.58
N SER A 328 11.75 3.69 0.83
CA SER A 328 11.77 3.92 -0.62
C SER A 328 10.88 2.92 -1.35
N VAL A 329 10.03 3.42 -2.24
CA VAL A 329 9.31 2.61 -3.23
C VAL A 329 10.12 2.61 -4.51
N THR A 330 10.33 1.42 -5.09
CA THR A 330 11.04 1.27 -6.37
C THR A 330 10.04 0.96 -7.48
N ASN A 331 10.37 1.36 -8.72
CA ASN A 331 9.52 1.15 -9.92
C ASN A 331 8.11 1.76 -9.82
N MET A 332 8.01 3.09 -9.97
CA MET A 332 6.76 3.86 -9.92
C MET A 332 5.96 3.85 -11.24
N GLN A 333 6.06 2.80 -12.06
CA GLN A 333 5.25 2.68 -13.27
C GLN A 333 4.00 1.83 -13.00
N PRO A 334 2.79 2.42 -13.00
CA PRO A 334 1.56 1.64 -12.85
C PRO A 334 1.33 0.77 -14.09
N SER A 335 0.73 -0.39 -13.88
CA SER A 335 0.29 -1.28 -14.93
C SER A 335 -0.84 -0.65 -15.78
N ALA A 336 -0.88 -0.98 -17.07
CA ALA A 336 -1.98 -0.55 -17.95
C ALA A 336 -3.36 -1.02 -17.44
N SER A 337 -3.41 -2.19 -16.80
CA SER A 337 -4.65 -2.71 -16.22
C SER A 337 -5.11 -1.89 -15.02
N ALA A 338 -4.21 -1.49 -14.12
CA ALA A 338 -4.56 -0.64 -13.00
C ALA A 338 -5.01 0.74 -13.48
N MET A 339 -4.28 1.34 -14.44
CA MET A 339 -4.68 2.60 -15.05
C MET A 339 -6.10 2.54 -15.66
N HIS A 340 -6.45 1.44 -16.33
CA HIS A 340 -7.79 1.24 -16.85
C HIS A 340 -8.84 1.15 -15.73
N SER A 341 -8.57 0.40 -14.65
CA SER A 341 -9.45 0.31 -13.49
C SER A 341 -9.67 1.66 -12.81
N ILE A 342 -8.60 2.44 -12.62
CA ILE A 342 -8.65 3.79 -12.03
C ILE A 342 -9.47 4.73 -12.91
N ALA A 343 -9.23 4.72 -14.23
CA ALA A 343 -9.98 5.56 -15.18
C ALA A 343 -11.48 5.21 -15.18
N ARG A 344 -11.84 3.92 -15.13
CA ARG A 344 -13.24 3.48 -15.00
C ARG A 344 -13.88 3.96 -13.71
N ALA A 345 -13.21 3.77 -12.58
CA ALA A 345 -13.70 4.23 -11.27
C ALA A 345 -13.89 5.75 -11.27
N LYS A 346 -12.89 6.51 -11.73
CA LYS A 346 -12.94 7.96 -11.85
C LYS A 346 -14.11 8.42 -12.73
N ALA A 347 -14.31 7.80 -13.89
CA ALA A 347 -15.43 8.14 -14.78
C ALA A 347 -16.80 7.85 -14.17
N ALA A 348 -16.93 6.81 -13.35
CA ALA A 348 -18.19 6.46 -12.71
C ALA A 348 -18.63 7.50 -11.67
N VAL A 349 -17.68 8.09 -10.95
CA VAL A 349 -17.97 9.04 -9.86
C VAL A 349 -17.73 10.49 -10.24
N SER A 350 -17.13 10.80 -11.40
CA SER A 350 -16.84 12.18 -11.80
C SER A 350 -18.04 13.12 -11.76
N PRO A 351 -19.29 12.72 -12.10
CA PRO A 351 -20.43 13.64 -11.99
C PRO A 351 -20.74 14.13 -10.58
N TYR A 352 -20.16 13.50 -9.55
CA TYR A 352 -20.44 13.75 -8.13
C TYR A 352 -19.31 14.52 -7.41
N TRP A 353 -18.14 14.68 -8.04
CA TRP A 353 -16.95 15.24 -7.40
C TRP A 353 -16.30 16.30 -8.30
N LYS A 354 -16.29 17.56 -7.83
CA LYS A 354 -15.81 18.70 -8.62
C LYS A 354 -14.34 18.55 -9.00
N CYS A 355 -13.53 18.01 -8.08
CA CYS A 355 -12.12 17.71 -8.29
C CYS A 355 -11.87 16.73 -9.44
N LEU A 356 -12.92 16.08 -9.96
CA LEU A 356 -12.86 15.16 -11.10
C LEU A 356 -13.58 15.72 -12.36
N THR A 357 -14.32 16.83 -12.26
CA THR A 357 -15.12 17.42 -13.36
C THR A 357 -14.47 18.60 -14.08
N GLU A 358 -13.56 19.34 -13.42
CA GLU A 358 -12.79 20.34 -14.14
C GLU A 358 -11.92 19.64 -15.19
N GLU A 359 -11.64 20.31 -16.31
CA GLU A 359 -10.61 19.82 -17.23
C GLU A 359 -9.42 19.39 -16.39
N PRO A 360 -8.85 18.20 -16.67
CA PRO A 360 -7.86 17.60 -15.81
C PRO A 360 -6.92 18.71 -15.39
N THR A 361 -6.80 19.00 -14.09
CA THR A 361 -5.56 19.63 -13.65
C THR A 361 -4.52 18.72 -14.26
N PRO A 362 -3.71 19.18 -15.21
CA PRO A 362 -2.55 18.39 -15.55
C PRO A 362 -1.86 18.33 -14.20
N ILE A 363 -1.79 17.14 -13.61
CA ILE A 363 -0.45 16.74 -13.26
C ILE A 363 0.26 16.88 -14.60
N VAL A 364 1.04 17.95 -14.74
CA VAL A 364 2.09 18.01 -15.73
C VAL A 364 2.96 16.81 -15.40
N VAL A 365 2.61 15.66 -15.97
CA VAL A 365 3.62 14.79 -16.52
C VAL A 365 3.70 15.26 -17.96
N GLU A 366 4.40 16.37 -18.19
CA GLU A 366 5.11 16.48 -19.44
C GLU A 366 6.20 15.41 -19.40
N PRO A 367 6.19 14.45 -20.34
CA PRO A 367 7.42 13.79 -20.69
C PRO A 367 8.18 14.73 -21.63
N GLN A 368 9.15 15.50 -21.13
CA GLN A 368 10.40 15.76 -21.84
C GLN A 368 11.42 16.52 -20.96
N ARG A 369 12.47 15.78 -20.59
CA ARG A 369 13.93 16.09 -20.62
C ARG A 369 14.35 17.51 -20.15
N ASP A 370 15.28 17.65 -19.21
CA ASP A 370 16.60 17.02 -19.22
C ASP A 370 17.06 16.55 -17.83
N MET A 371 17.12 15.24 -17.64
CA MET A 371 18.12 14.60 -16.80
C MET A 371 18.55 13.32 -17.49
N GLU A 372 19.87 13.14 -17.58
CA GLU A 372 20.52 12.08 -18.34
C GLU A 372 20.01 10.70 -17.94
N THR A 373 19.44 9.99 -18.91
CA THR A 373 19.14 8.57 -18.78
C THR A 373 20.44 7.78 -18.60
N TRP A 374 20.58 7.07 -17.49
CA TRP A 374 21.41 5.88 -17.47
C TRP A 374 20.72 4.81 -18.33
N GLN A 375 21.41 4.35 -19.36
CA GLN A 375 20.93 3.35 -20.31
C GLN A 375 21.74 2.06 -20.12
N ILE A 376 21.07 0.91 -20.26
CA ILE A 376 21.73 -0.40 -20.28
C ILE A 376 22.78 -0.41 -21.41
N PRO A 377 24.06 -0.70 -21.13
CA PRO A 377 25.08 -0.66 -22.15
C PRO A 377 24.84 -1.70 -23.26
N VAL A 378 25.04 -1.30 -24.51
CA VAL A 378 24.87 -2.20 -25.67
C VAL A 378 26.09 -3.11 -25.79
N LEU A 379 25.84 -4.42 -25.97
CA LEU A 379 26.88 -5.45 -26.13
C LEU A 379 27.54 -5.42 -27.53
N ASP A 380 26.78 -5.05 -28.57
CA ASP A 380 27.23 -5.06 -29.98
C ASP A 380 27.07 -3.68 -30.63
N CYS A 381 27.64 -2.65 -30.01
CA CYS A 381 27.75 -1.36 -30.69
C CYS A 381 28.61 -1.52 -31.95
N PRO A 382 28.19 -1.03 -33.14
CA PRO A 382 28.98 -1.14 -34.38
C PRO A 382 30.34 -0.44 -34.28
N HIS A 383 30.50 0.50 -33.34
CA HIS A 383 31.77 1.17 -33.05
C HIS A 383 32.62 0.44 -31.99
N GLY A 384 32.14 -0.66 -31.41
CA GLY A 384 32.78 -1.40 -30.30
C GLY A 384 34.19 -1.93 -30.61
N ASN A 385 34.51 -2.10 -31.89
CA ASN A 385 35.83 -2.50 -32.38
C ASN A 385 36.77 -1.31 -32.68
N MET A 386 36.32 -0.05 -32.52
CA MET A 386 37.11 1.15 -32.79
C MET A 386 38.01 1.54 -31.61
N VAL A 387 38.74 0.58 -31.08
CA VAL A 387 39.67 0.73 -29.95
C VAL A 387 41.06 0.39 -30.43
N SER A 388 42.02 1.26 -30.12
CA SER A 388 43.41 1.01 -30.43
C SER A 388 44.08 0.23 -29.29
N SER A 389 45.12 -0.54 -29.62
CA SER A 389 45.92 -1.21 -28.60
C SER A 389 46.54 -0.18 -27.66
N LEU A 390 46.66 -0.54 -26.38
CA LEU A 390 47.27 0.32 -25.36
C LEU A 390 48.67 0.80 -25.79
N PRO A 391 49.02 2.08 -25.56
CA PRO A 391 50.37 2.55 -25.80
C PRO A 391 51.39 1.74 -25.00
N SER A 392 52.56 1.45 -25.59
CA SER A 392 53.59 0.62 -24.98
C SER A 392 54.13 1.15 -23.65
N GLN A 393 54.04 2.48 -23.42
CA GLN A 393 54.38 3.13 -22.15
C GLN A 393 53.25 3.12 -21.09
N GLY A 394 52.07 2.59 -21.41
CA GLY A 394 50.89 2.63 -20.54
C GLY A 394 50.24 4.02 -20.44
N LEU A 395 49.12 4.11 -19.73
CA LEU A 395 48.34 5.36 -19.57
C LEU A 395 48.91 6.31 -18.51
N SER A 396 49.93 5.88 -17.78
CA SER A 396 50.48 6.56 -16.59
C SER A 396 51.14 7.92 -16.88
N SER A 397 51.51 8.23 -18.12
CA SER A 397 51.97 9.57 -18.50
C SER A 397 50.82 10.55 -18.78
N HIS A 398 49.63 10.04 -19.09
CA HIS A 398 48.42 10.82 -19.41
C HIS A 398 47.53 11.09 -18.20
N LEU A 399 47.81 10.45 -17.07
CA LEU A 399 46.99 10.48 -15.83
C LEU A 399 47.67 11.22 -14.67
N ARG A 400 48.87 11.80 -14.89
CA ARG A 400 49.52 12.64 -13.87
C ARG A 400 48.75 13.95 -13.83
N ASP A 401 48.19 14.30 -12.67
CA ASP A 401 47.35 15.48 -12.39
C ASP A 401 45.83 15.29 -12.60
N LEU A 402 45.31 14.13 -12.18
CA LEU A 402 43.87 13.92 -12.00
C LEU A 402 43.43 14.35 -10.59
N ASP A 403 43.12 15.64 -10.41
CA ASP A 403 42.22 16.06 -9.31
C ASP A 403 40.78 15.62 -9.63
N ASN A 404 39.98 15.43 -8.57
CA ASN A 404 38.75 14.64 -8.41
C ASN A 404 37.53 14.97 -9.33
N ASP A 405 37.73 15.55 -10.51
CA ASP A 405 36.66 15.94 -11.45
C ASP A 405 36.47 14.94 -12.61
N ASN A 406 35.26 14.97 -13.17
CA ASN A 406 34.63 13.97 -14.04
C ASN A 406 35.21 13.91 -15.48
N LYS A 407 36.47 13.46 -15.64
CA LYS A 407 37.20 13.44 -16.94
C LYS A 407 36.94 12.20 -17.80
N TRP A 408 37.13 12.35 -19.12
CA TRP A 408 36.92 11.29 -20.13
C TRP A 408 38.19 11.03 -20.94
N ILE A 409 38.45 9.78 -21.30
CA ILE A 409 39.57 9.38 -22.14
C ILE A 409 39.04 8.77 -23.43
N CYS A 410 39.53 9.24 -24.58
CA CYS A 410 39.24 8.60 -25.86
C CYS A 410 39.90 7.21 -25.94
N LEU A 411 39.11 6.16 -26.22
CA LEU A 411 39.61 4.79 -26.33
C LEU A 411 40.32 4.49 -27.67
N THR A 412 40.35 5.45 -28.59
CA THR A 412 41.05 5.32 -29.87
C THR A 412 42.42 6.02 -29.85
N CYS A 413 42.52 7.24 -29.32
CA CYS A 413 43.79 7.99 -29.29
C CYS A 413 44.34 8.27 -27.89
N PHE A 414 43.62 7.88 -26.83
CA PHE A 414 44.00 8.05 -25.43
C PHE A 414 44.20 9.50 -24.97
N GLN A 415 43.69 10.47 -25.73
CA GLN A 415 43.64 11.86 -25.30
C GLN A 415 42.62 12.03 -24.17
N VAL A 416 43.00 12.79 -23.13
CA VAL A 416 42.12 13.21 -22.04
C VAL A 416 41.27 14.38 -22.52
N LEU A 417 39.97 14.29 -22.29
CA LEU A 417 38.95 15.25 -22.68
C LEU A 417 38.20 15.68 -21.42
N GLU A 418 38.09 17.00 -21.21
CA GLU A 418 37.48 17.58 -20.03
C GLU A 418 36.02 18.02 -20.28
N GLY A 419 35.17 17.86 -19.27
CA GLY A 419 33.77 18.30 -19.28
C GLY A 419 32.74 17.17 -19.12
N GLU A 420 31.48 17.57 -18.99
CA GLU A 420 30.33 16.66 -18.83
C GLU A 420 30.02 15.89 -20.12
N ILE A 421 29.24 14.82 -20.00
CA ILE A 421 28.87 13.99 -21.15
C ILE A 421 28.00 14.83 -22.09
N LYS A 422 28.55 15.17 -23.26
CA LYS A 422 28.05 16.12 -24.30
C LYS A 422 28.67 17.52 -24.25
N SER A 423 29.77 17.74 -23.53
CA SER A 423 30.54 18.98 -23.69
C SER A 423 30.95 19.15 -25.16
N ASP A 424 30.99 20.40 -25.62
CA ASP A 424 31.35 20.74 -27.01
C ASP A 424 32.70 20.11 -27.40
N ALA A 425 33.65 20.04 -26.46
CA ALA A 425 34.97 19.43 -26.67
C ALA A 425 34.94 17.92 -26.95
N LEU A 426 34.10 17.15 -26.24
CA LEU A 426 33.94 15.70 -26.44
C LEU A 426 33.29 15.40 -27.80
N VAL A 427 32.25 16.16 -28.15
CA VAL A 427 31.52 16.00 -29.41
C VAL A 427 32.35 16.48 -30.59
N GLU A 428 33.04 17.61 -30.46
CA GLU A 428 33.94 18.13 -31.50
C GLU A 428 35.11 17.18 -31.75
N HIS A 429 35.76 16.65 -30.70
CA HIS A 429 36.81 15.65 -30.85
C HIS A 429 36.30 14.40 -31.58
N ALA A 430 35.14 13.89 -31.19
CA ALA A 430 34.55 12.69 -31.77
C ALA A 430 34.18 12.86 -33.25
N VAL A 431 33.54 13.98 -33.60
CA VAL A 431 33.13 14.26 -34.99
C VAL A 431 34.35 14.55 -35.88
N LYS A 432 35.30 15.37 -35.40
CA LYS A 432 36.49 15.77 -36.18
C LYS A 432 37.40 14.58 -36.49
N ASN A 433 37.62 13.69 -35.52
CA ASN A 433 38.56 12.58 -35.64
C ASN A 433 37.90 11.23 -35.90
N GLN A 434 36.56 11.17 -35.93
CA GLN A 434 35.78 9.93 -36.01
C GLN A 434 36.08 8.95 -34.85
N HIS A 435 36.38 9.50 -33.67
CA HIS A 435 36.69 8.74 -32.45
C HIS A 435 35.51 8.76 -31.50
N PHE A 436 34.70 7.70 -31.54
CA PHE A 436 33.40 7.74 -30.87
C PHE A 436 33.39 7.10 -29.49
N LEU A 437 34.43 6.34 -29.11
CA LEU A 437 34.46 5.64 -27.84
C LEU A 437 35.28 6.42 -26.82
N VAL A 438 34.67 6.70 -25.68
CA VAL A 438 35.31 7.37 -24.54
C VAL A 438 35.00 6.62 -23.25
N VAL A 439 35.94 6.62 -22.31
CA VAL A 439 35.75 6.04 -20.98
C VAL A 439 35.90 7.12 -19.92
N ASN A 440 34.99 7.15 -18.96
CA ASN A 440 35.13 8.06 -17.81
C ASN A 440 36.17 7.51 -16.85
N THR A 441 37.09 8.36 -16.40
CA THR A 441 38.19 7.94 -15.54
C THR A 441 37.74 7.56 -14.13
N HIS A 442 36.61 8.10 -13.65
CA HIS A 442 36.09 7.86 -12.30
C HIS A 442 35.11 6.68 -12.25
N THR A 443 34.10 6.71 -13.12
CA THR A 443 33.03 5.69 -13.15
C THR A 443 33.39 4.46 -13.98
N LEU A 444 34.50 4.51 -14.74
CA LEU A 444 34.94 3.47 -15.67
C LEU A 444 33.88 3.09 -16.71
N HIS A 445 32.89 3.96 -16.91
CA HIS A 445 31.82 3.74 -17.87
C HIS A 445 32.30 4.11 -19.27
N VAL A 446 32.26 3.14 -20.19
CA VAL A 446 32.56 3.37 -21.61
C VAL A 446 31.30 3.82 -22.32
N ARG A 447 31.36 4.95 -23.01
CA ARG A 447 30.28 5.48 -23.84
C ARG A 447 30.72 5.60 -25.29
N CYS A 448 29.78 5.29 -26.19
CA CYS A 448 29.89 5.67 -27.58
C CYS A 448 29.15 6.99 -27.79
N LEU A 449 29.88 8.05 -28.14
CA LEU A 449 29.33 9.38 -28.38
C LEU A 449 28.48 9.45 -29.65
N SER A 450 28.76 8.59 -30.64
CA SER A 450 27.92 8.45 -31.85
C SER A 450 26.58 7.79 -31.53
N CYS A 451 26.59 6.62 -30.88
CA CYS A 451 25.37 5.92 -30.51
C CYS A 451 24.66 6.56 -29.30
N ARG A 452 25.35 7.43 -28.56
CA ARG A 452 24.91 8.09 -27.33
C ARG A 452 24.52 7.10 -26.21
N GLN A 453 25.16 5.94 -26.16
CA GLN A 453 24.86 4.90 -25.16
C GLN A 453 26.13 4.42 -24.46
N GLY A 454 25.96 3.81 -23.27
CA GLY A 454 26.99 2.97 -22.67
C GLY A 454 27.29 1.79 -23.59
N VAL A 455 28.54 1.35 -23.66
CA VAL A 455 28.94 0.20 -24.48
C VAL A 455 29.75 -0.75 -23.61
N ILE A 456 29.44 -2.04 -23.68
CA ILE A 456 30.26 -3.09 -23.09
C ILE A 456 30.81 -3.93 -24.24
N HIS A 457 32.12 -3.99 -24.36
CA HIS A 457 32.79 -4.82 -25.35
C HIS A 457 34.02 -5.46 -24.74
N LYS A 458 34.33 -6.71 -25.13
CA LYS A 458 35.43 -7.49 -24.54
C LYS A 458 36.80 -6.81 -24.69
N GLU A 459 36.99 -6.05 -25.76
CA GLU A 459 38.24 -5.32 -26.04
C GLU A 459 38.47 -4.15 -25.07
N PHE A 460 37.45 -3.72 -24.33
CA PHE A 460 37.59 -2.65 -23.33
C PHE A 460 38.20 -3.17 -22.02
N ILE A 461 38.09 -4.48 -21.77
CA ILE A 461 38.43 -5.10 -20.47
C ILE A 461 39.90 -4.83 -20.06
N PRO A 462 40.91 -4.96 -20.94
CA PRO A 462 42.30 -4.67 -20.56
C PRO A 462 42.53 -3.20 -20.18
N ILE A 463 41.87 -2.27 -20.88
CA ILE A 463 42.00 -0.82 -20.65
C ILE A 463 41.29 -0.43 -19.35
N LEU A 464 40.08 -0.94 -19.11
CA LEU A 464 39.33 -0.74 -17.88
C LEU A 464 40.06 -1.29 -16.66
N ALA A 465 40.68 -2.47 -16.78
CA ALA A 465 41.48 -3.07 -15.72
C ALA A 465 42.75 -2.28 -15.40
N GLN A 466 43.34 -1.59 -16.39
CA GLN A 466 44.50 -0.73 -16.18
C GLN A 466 44.12 0.62 -15.54
N LEU A 467 43.01 1.23 -15.98
CA LEU A 467 42.47 2.45 -15.38
C LEU A 467 42.04 2.24 -13.93
N HIS A 468 41.41 1.12 -13.61
CA HIS A 468 41.03 0.78 -12.23
C HIS A 468 42.22 0.62 -11.28
N LYS A 469 43.37 0.15 -11.77
CA LYS A 469 44.59 0.00 -10.95
C LYS A 469 45.33 1.33 -10.71
N GLN A 470 44.96 2.39 -11.43
CA GLN A 470 45.64 3.69 -11.43
C GLN A 470 44.77 4.83 -10.88
N ALA A 471 43.45 4.60 -10.73
CA ALA A 471 42.55 5.35 -9.87
C ALA A 471 42.70 4.89 -8.41
#